data_AF-A0A132A1B5-F1
#
_entry.id   AF-A0A132A1B5-F1
#
_cell.length_a   1.000
_cell.length_b   1.000
_cell.length_c   1.000
_cell.angle_alpha   90.00
_cell.angle_beta   90.00
_cell.angle_gamma   90.00
#
_symmetry.space_group_name_H-M   'P 1'
#
loop_
_entity.id
_entity.type
_entity.pdbx_description
1 polymer ?
#
loop_
_entity_poly.entity_id
_entity_poly.type
_entity_poly.pdbx_seq_one_letter_code
_entity_poly.pdbx_strand_id
1 'polypeptide(L)'
;MSKLMSRIPLLIEVLTEKKLTNSFCTILRSRSSIKAAKPKLKEFNRFAKVELYPPTPVEIPAIIRGFSDLIRAGTQGRWANVTVKEAMVNTCITIEVLCWFFVGECIGKRNIIGYDV
;
A
#
# COMPACT_ATOMS: atom_id res chain seq x y z
N MET A 1 25.10 -3.43 44.94
CA MET A 1 25.74 -2.60 43.89
C MET A 1 25.54 -3.14 42.45
N SER A 2 25.18 -4.41 42.26
CA SER A 2 25.02 -5.04 40.93
C SER A 2 23.75 -4.67 40.14
N LYS A 3 22.67 -4.22 40.80
CA LYS A 3 21.41 -3.83 40.12
C LYS A 3 21.49 -2.49 39.37
N LEU A 4 22.47 -1.64 39.69
CA LEU A 4 22.64 -0.36 39.01
C LEU A 4 23.32 -0.56 37.63
N MET A 5 24.22 -1.53 37.53
CA MET A 5 25.05 -1.76 36.34
C MET A 5 24.30 -2.47 35.21
N SER A 6 23.26 -3.26 35.51
CA SER A 6 22.41 -3.90 34.50
C SER A 6 21.31 -3.01 33.92
N ARG A 7 21.02 -1.87 34.55
CA ARG A 7 19.99 -0.92 34.07
C ARG A 7 20.52 0.18 33.15
N ILE A 8 21.84 0.35 33.08
CA ILE A 8 22.49 1.33 32.19
C ILE A 8 22.15 1.08 30.70
N PRO A 9 22.27 -0.14 30.13
CA PRO A 9 21.95 -0.35 28.72
C PRO A 9 20.47 -0.11 28.40
N LEU A 10 19.57 -0.51 29.30
CA LEU A 10 18.12 -0.35 29.14
C LEU A 10 17.69 1.13 29.17
N LEU A 11 18.35 1.97 29.96
CA LEU A 11 18.09 3.41 29.95
C LEU A 11 18.61 4.11 28.70
N ILE A 12 19.72 3.64 28.10
CA ILE A 12 20.25 4.21 26.85
C ILE A 12 19.31 3.94 25.69
N GLU A 13 18.73 2.75 25.60
CA GLU A 13 17.78 2.37 24.55
C GLU A 13 16.47 3.15 24.66
N VAL A 14 15.93 3.26 25.88
CA VAL A 14 14.72 4.08 26.16
C VAL A 14 14.99 5.58 25.91
N LEU A 15 16.20 6.08 26.17
CA LEU A 15 16.57 7.47 25.87
C LEU A 15 16.76 7.71 24.37
N THR A 16 17.29 6.74 23.63
CA THR A 16 17.38 6.79 22.16
C THR A 16 15.99 6.83 21.53
N GLU A 17 15.09 5.94 21.92
CA GLU A 17 13.69 5.91 21.46
C GLU A 17 12.97 7.23 21.77
N LYS A 18 13.12 7.76 23.00
CA LYS A 18 12.51 9.04 23.40
C LYS A 18 13.11 10.22 22.64
N LYS A 19 14.42 10.24 22.40
CA LYS A 19 15.08 11.31 21.65
C LYS A 19 14.69 11.28 20.17
N LEU A 20 14.62 10.07 19.59
CA LEU A 20 14.13 9.85 18.24
C LEU A 20 12.67 10.31 18.09
N THR A 21 11.80 9.94 19.03
CA THR A 21 10.38 10.35 19.06
C THR A 21 10.24 11.88 19.17
N ASN A 22 11.04 12.53 20.02
CA ASN A 22 11.00 13.99 20.20
C ASN A 22 11.54 14.75 18.99
N SER A 23 12.60 14.27 18.36
CA SER A 23 13.13 14.82 17.10
C SER A 23 12.15 14.64 15.95
N PHE A 24 11.52 13.47 15.84
CA PHE A 24 10.48 13.20 14.84
C PHE A 24 9.26 14.10 15.06
N CYS A 25 8.82 14.29 16.30
CA CYS A 25 7.72 15.19 16.65
C CYS A 25 8.04 16.67 16.32
N THR A 26 9.31 17.08 16.47
CA THR A 26 9.77 18.43 16.09
C THR A 26 9.79 18.63 14.57
N ILE A 27 10.21 17.61 13.81
CA ILE A 27 10.18 17.60 12.34
C ILE A 27 8.73 17.58 11.81
N LEU A 28 7.84 16.78 12.42
CA LEU A 28 6.41 16.73 12.07
C LEU A 28 5.68 18.04 12.41
N ARG A 29 6.13 18.78 13.42
CA ARG A 29 5.59 20.10 13.80
C ARG A 29 6.12 21.25 12.93
N SER A 30 7.03 20.97 12.00
CA SER A 30 7.51 21.92 10.99
C SER A 30 6.34 22.38 10.10
N ARG A 31 5.92 23.63 10.31
CA ARG A 31 4.84 24.23 9.50
C ARG A 31 5.18 24.30 8.01
N SER A 32 6.46 24.31 7.63
CA SER A 32 6.89 24.33 6.23
C SER A 32 6.64 22.99 5.54
N SER A 33 6.99 21.87 6.17
CA SER A 33 6.74 20.52 5.64
C SER A 33 5.25 20.25 5.45
N ILE A 34 4.42 20.68 6.40
CA ILE A 34 2.95 20.57 6.30
C ILE A 34 2.42 21.44 5.13
N LYS A 35 2.94 22.66 4.95
CA LYS A 35 2.53 23.54 3.84
C LYS A 35 2.91 22.94 2.48
N ALA A 36 4.04 22.25 2.38
CA ALA A 36 4.48 21.58 1.15
C ALA A 36 3.70 20.28 0.87
N ALA A 37 3.38 19.50 1.90
CA ALA A 37 2.66 18.22 1.77
C ALA A 37 1.16 18.40 1.49
N LYS A 38 0.52 19.43 2.07
CA LYS A 38 -0.91 19.73 1.89
C LYS A 38 -1.40 19.71 0.43
N PRO A 39 -0.79 20.43 -0.52
CA PRO A 39 -1.25 20.42 -1.92
C PRO A 39 -1.09 19.05 -2.59
N LYS A 40 -0.02 18.30 -2.26
CA LYS A 40 0.23 16.97 -2.81
C LYS A 40 -0.78 15.94 -2.29
N LEU A 41 -1.08 15.96 -1.00
CA LEU A 41 -2.11 15.12 -0.41
C LEU A 41 -3.51 15.47 -0.91
N LYS A 42 -3.79 16.76 -1.17
CA LYS A 42 -5.07 17.18 -1.76
C LYS A 42 -5.26 16.60 -3.16
N GLU A 43 -4.22 16.64 -3.98
CA GLU A 43 -4.26 16.07 -5.33
C GLU A 43 -4.36 14.54 -5.29
N PHE A 44 -3.58 13.87 -4.44
CA PHE A 44 -3.71 12.42 -4.20
C PHE A 44 -5.13 12.04 -3.78
N ASN A 45 -5.71 12.76 -2.81
CA ASN A 45 -7.07 12.51 -2.35
C ASN A 45 -8.12 12.78 -3.43
N ARG A 46 -7.84 13.64 -4.42
CA ARG A 46 -8.73 13.88 -5.55
C ARG A 46 -8.81 12.64 -6.44
N PHE A 47 -7.67 12.07 -6.82
CA PHE A 47 -7.60 10.89 -7.68
C PHE A 47 -8.01 9.61 -6.95
N ALA A 48 -7.58 9.45 -5.70
CA ALA A 48 -7.95 8.30 -4.86
C ALA A 48 -9.47 8.13 -4.72
N LYS A 49 -10.23 9.22 -4.65
CA LYS A 49 -11.70 9.16 -4.56
C LYS A 49 -12.39 8.69 -5.83
N VAL A 50 -11.75 8.81 -6.98
CA VAL A 50 -12.34 8.41 -8.27
C VAL A 50 -11.87 7.02 -8.65
N GLU A 51 -10.62 6.68 -8.37
CA GLU A 51 -9.99 5.44 -8.85
C GLU A 51 -10.00 4.32 -7.80
N LEU A 52 -9.93 4.64 -6.51
CA LEU A 52 -9.86 3.65 -5.42
C LEU A 52 -11.20 3.47 -4.69
N TYR A 53 -12.25 4.18 -5.11
CA TYR A 53 -13.57 4.02 -4.49
C TYR A 53 -14.15 2.66 -4.90
N PRO A 54 -14.73 1.89 -3.96
CA PRO A 54 -15.34 0.61 -4.30
C PRO A 54 -16.44 0.83 -5.35
N PRO A 55 -16.51 -0.03 -6.38
CA PRO A 55 -17.45 0.12 -7.48
C PRO A 55 -18.88 0.17 -6.94
N THR A 56 -19.74 0.90 -7.66
CA THR A 56 -21.15 0.94 -7.27
C THR A 56 -21.80 -0.42 -7.56
N PRO A 57 -22.80 -0.87 -6.77
CA PRO A 57 -23.43 -2.17 -6.99
C PRO A 57 -24.02 -2.37 -8.39
N VAL A 58 -24.34 -1.27 -9.08
CA VAL A 58 -24.88 -1.26 -10.46
C VAL A 58 -23.84 -1.68 -11.50
N GLU A 59 -22.55 -1.52 -11.22
CA GLU A 59 -21.44 -1.83 -12.13
C GLU A 59 -20.98 -3.29 -12.03
N ILE A 60 -21.37 -4.01 -10.97
CA ILE A 60 -21.01 -5.42 -10.73
C ILE A 60 -21.38 -6.34 -11.92
N PRO A 61 -22.58 -6.25 -12.52
CA PRO A 61 -22.94 -7.09 -13.67
C PRO A 61 -22.05 -6.84 -14.89
N ALA A 62 -21.57 -5.60 -15.09
CA ALA A 62 -20.67 -5.27 -16.19
C ALA A 62 -19.28 -5.89 -15.98
N ILE A 63 -18.79 -5.86 -14.73
CA ILE A 63 -17.52 -6.50 -14.34
C ILE A 63 -17.57 -8.01 -14.60
N ILE A 64 -18.64 -8.68 -14.17
CA ILE A 64 -18.80 -10.14 -14.37
C ILE A 64 -18.81 -10.50 -15.86
N ARG A 65 -19.49 -9.70 -16.70
CA ARG A 65 -19.48 -9.89 -18.16
C ARG A 65 -18.07 -9.76 -18.74
N GLY A 66 -17.33 -8.73 -18.32
CA GLY A 66 -15.94 -8.54 -18.75
C GLY A 66 -15.03 -9.73 -18.40
N PHE A 67 -15.17 -10.29 -17.19
CA PHE A 67 -14.44 -11.50 -16.80
C PHE A 67 -14.83 -12.72 -17.66
N SER A 68 -16.12 -12.93 -17.91
CA SER A 68 -16.60 -14.01 -18.78
C SER A 68 -16.02 -13.89 -20.20
N ASP A 69 -15.95 -12.68 -20.75
CA ASP A 69 -15.39 -12.45 -22.09
C ASP A 69 -13.88 -12.67 -22.13
N LEU A 70 -13.15 -12.36 -21.05
CA LEU A 70 -11.72 -12.65 -20.93
C LEU A 70 -11.45 -14.17 -20.92
N ILE A 71 -12.27 -14.94 -20.18
CA ILE A 71 -12.18 -16.40 -20.17
C ILE A 71 -12.46 -16.97 -21.56
N ARG A 72 -13.51 -16.48 -22.24
CA ARG A 72 -13.83 -16.88 -23.62
C ARG A 72 -12.69 -16.57 -24.58
N ALA A 73 -12.11 -15.37 -24.51
CA ALA A 73 -10.96 -14.98 -25.33
C ALA A 73 -9.73 -15.88 -25.09
N GLY A 74 -9.51 -16.32 -23.84
CA GLY A 74 -8.49 -17.30 -23.49
C GLY A 74 -8.74 -18.66 -24.14
N THR A 75 -9.97 -19.20 -24.01
CA THR A 75 -10.35 -20.50 -24.60
C THR A 75 -10.31 -20.51 -26.12
N GLN A 76 -10.57 -19.37 -26.77
CA GLN A 76 -10.58 -19.21 -28.22
C GLN A 76 -9.17 -18.96 -28.81
N GLY A 77 -8.12 -18.95 -28.00
CA GLY A 77 -6.74 -18.74 -28.48
C GLY A 77 -6.44 -17.29 -28.89
N ARG A 78 -7.29 -16.32 -28.51
CA ARG A 78 -7.17 -14.92 -28.96
C ARG A 78 -5.96 -14.20 -28.37
N TRP A 79 -5.36 -14.76 -27.33
CA TRP A 79 -4.13 -14.28 -26.67
C TRP A 79 -2.90 -14.30 -27.59
N ALA A 80 -2.86 -15.16 -28.61
CA ALA A 80 -1.75 -15.23 -29.56
C ALA A 80 -1.70 -14.06 -30.55
N ASN A 81 -2.81 -13.31 -30.70
CA ASN A 81 -2.90 -12.16 -31.61
C ASN A 81 -2.65 -10.81 -30.93
N VAL A 82 -2.27 -10.81 -29.64
CA VAL A 82 -2.07 -9.60 -28.85
C VAL A 82 -0.69 -9.02 -29.11
N THR A 83 -0.60 -7.69 -29.27
CA THR A 83 0.69 -7.01 -29.47
C THR A 83 1.50 -6.99 -28.17
N VAL A 84 2.84 -6.97 -28.26
CA VAL A 84 3.72 -6.95 -27.08
C VAL A 84 3.42 -5.76 -26.16
N LYS A 85 3.13 -4.58 -26.73
CA LYS A 85 2.79 -3.39 -25.96
C LYS A 85 1.54 -3.60 -25.09
N GLU A 86 0.51 -4.19 -25.67
CA GLU A 86 -0.74 -4.48 -24.97
C GLU A 86 -0.56 -5.57 -23.90
N ALA A 87 0.17 -6.64 -24.24
CA ALA A 87 0.50 -7.70 -23.30
C ALA A 87 1.27 -7.17 -22.08
N MET A 88 2.22 -6.25 -22.28
CA MET A 88 2.98 -5.64 -21.18
C MET A 88 2.08 -4.80 -20.26
N VAL A 89 1.18 -3.98 -20.80
CA VAL A 89 0.25 -3.19 -20.00
C VAL A 89 -0.67 -4.09 -19.18
N ASN A 90 -1.24 -5.12 -19.80
CA ASN A 90 -2.11 -6.08 -19.10
C ASN A 90 -1.36 -6.85 -18.01
N THR A 91 -0.08 -7.15 -18.22
CA THR A 91 0.78 -7.79 -17.22
C THR A 91 1.04 -6.86 -16.04
N CYS A 92 1.33 -5.57 -16.27
CA CYS A 92 1.52 -4.59 -15.19
C CYS A 92 0.27 -4.45 -14.32
N ILE A 93 -0.91 -4.36 -14.95
CA ILE A 93 -2.20 -4.29 -14.23
C ILE A 93 -2.43 -5.57 -13.41
N THR A 94 -2.12 -6.74 -13.98
CA THR A 94 -2.25 -8.02 -13.26
C THR A 94 -1.36 -8.05 -12.02
N ILE A 95 -0.12 -7.58 -12.14
CA ILE A 95 0.82 -7.48 -11.01
C ILE A 95 0.28 -6.50 -9.96
N GLU A 96 -0.27 -5.36 -10.36
CA GLU A 96 -0.86 -4.39 -9.44
C GLU A 96 -2.00 -5.00 -8.61
N VAL A 97 -2.92 -5.75 -9.25
CA VAL A 97 -4.01 -6.45 -8.55
C VAL A 97 -3.48 -7.49 -7.57
N LEU A 98 -2.40 -8.20 -7.92
CA LEU A 98 -1.74 -9.14 -6.98
C LEU A 98 -1.10 -8.41 -5.79
N CYS A 99 -0.48 -7.26 -6.00
CA CYS A 99 0.06 -6.43 -4.91
C CYS A 99 -1.04 -6.00 -3.93
N TRP A 100 -2.25 -5.69 -4.39
CA TRP A 100 -3.39 -5.39 -3.51
C TRP A 100 -3.78 -6.56 -2.59
N PHE A 101 -3.63 -7.80 -3.04
CA PHE A 101 -3.83 -8.98 -2.19
C PHE A 101 -2.82 -9.03 -1.04
N PHE A 102 -1.53 -8.79 -1.32
CA PHE A 102 -0.49 -8.75 -0.29
C PHE A 102 -0.68 -7.58 0.69
N VAL A 103 -1.15 -6.42 0.22
CA VAL A 103 -1.51 -5.31 1.11
C VAL A 103 -2.65 -5.72 2.05
N GLY A 104 -3.66 -6.45 1.56
CA GLY A 104 -4.72 -7.02 2.39
C GLY A 104 -4.21 -8.01 3.42
N GLU A 105 -3.25 -8.86 3.05
CA GLU A 105 -2.57 -9.78 3.97
C GLU A 105 -1.82 -9.02 5.07
N CYS A 106 -1.08 -7.97 4.73
CA CYS A 106 -0.40 -7.11 5.71
C CYS A 106 -1.38 -6.44 6.68
N ILE A 107 -2.54 -5.97 6.20
CA ILE A 107 -3.61 -5.42 7.07
C ILE A 107 -4.18 -6.52 7.99
N GLY A 108 -4.39 -7.73 7.45
CA GLY A 108 -4.90 -8.87 8.20
C GLY A 108 -3.97 -9.34 9.32
N LYS A 109 -2.66 -9.37 9.07
CA LYS A 109 -1.64 -9.72 10.08
C LYS A 109 -1.37 -8.59 11.08
N ARG A 110 -1.65 -7.34 10.70
CA ARG A 110 -1.30 -6.12 11.46
C ARG A 110 0.20 -5.94 11.72
N ASN A 111 1.03 -6.67 10.98
CA ASN A 111 2.48 -6.57 11.03
C ASN A 111 3.02 -6.46 9.61
N ILE A 112 4.00 -5.57 9.41
CA ILE A 112 4.63 -5.31 8.11
C ILE A 112 5.66 -6.41 7.79
N ILE A 113 6.21 -7.06 8.82
CA ILE A 113 7.27 -8.06 8.68
C ILE A 113 6.88 -9.34 9.42
N GLY A 114 6.46 -10.36 8.67
CA GLY A 114 6.21 -11.71 9.20
C GLY A 114 5.03 -11.81 10.17
N TYR A 115 4.72 -13.04 10.57
CA TYR A 115 3.90 -13.29 11.75
C TYR A 115 4.79 -13.19 12.99
N ASP A 116 4.31 -12.48 14.00
CA ASP A 116 4.96 -12.47 15.31
C ASP A 116 4.71 -13.84 15.95
N VAL A 117 5.75 -14.68 16.00
CA VAL A 117 5.71 -16.05 16.55
C VAL A 117 6.50 -16.12 17.85
#